data_AF-A0A7V1HYR5-F1
#
_entry.id   AF-A0A7V1HYR5-F1
#
_cell.length_a   1.000
_cell.length_b   1.000
_cell.length_c   1.000
_cell.angle_alpha   90.00
_cell.angle_beta   90.00
_cell.angle_gamma   90.00
#
_symmetry.space_group_name_H-M   'P 1'
#
loop_
_entity.id
_entity.type
_entity.pdbx_description
1 polymer ?
#
loop_
_entity_poly.entity_id
_entity_poly.type
_entity_poly.pdbx_seq_one_letter_code
_entity_poly.pdbx_strand_id
1 'polypeptide(L)'
;MLSAAVERKLTGKLEEAGLPFMQWAGTLIKSESKKMAVFLVCQGALLILNLIPVVGQALFVILNPLFIAFVMAYEFTGYILDRRGLDFNAKREYIFAAPGLTMGFGASVGITLLIPLAHFLLMPAAVAGGTAMVVEKNQSSSEAGRESVTID
;
A
#
# COMPACT_ATOMS: atom_id res chain seq x y z
N MET A 1 0.90 7.55 -16.59
CA MET A 1 1.25 7.37 -15.16
C MET A 1 2.36 6.33 -15.05
N LEU A 2 3.33 6.52 -14.15
CA LEU A 2 4.48 5.61 -14.02
C LEU A 2 4.04 4.17 -13.69
N SER A 3 3.06 4.01 -12.79
CA SER A 3 2.48 2.70 -12.46
C SER A 3 1.93 1.97 -13.70
N ALA A 4 1.19 2.65 -14.58
CA ALA A 4 0.69 2.07 -15.83
C ALA A 4 1.83 1.63 -16.78
N ALA A 5 2.92 2.41 -16.87
CA ALA A 5 4.07 2.06 -17.69
C ALA A 5 4.80 0.82 -17.14
N VAL A 6 4.94 0.72 -15.82
CA VAL A 6 5.55 -0.42 -15.13
C VAL A 6 4.68 -1.67 -15.28
N GLU A 7 3.37 -1.57 -15.07
CA GLU A 7 2.45 -2.69 -15.21
C GLU A 7 2.41 -3.22 -16.64
N ARG A 8 2.42 -2.33 -17.65
CA ARG A 8 2.50 -2.72 -19.05
C ARG A 8 3.81 -3.46 -19.35
N LYS A 9 4.92 -3.04 -18.75
CA LYS A 9 6.23 -3.69 -18.94
C LYS A 9 6.28 -5.08 -18.28
N LEU A 10 5.64 -5.24 -17.12
CA LEU A 10 5.65 -6.51 -16.37
C LEU A 10 4.62 -7.54 -16.86
N THR A 11 3.44 -7.08 -17.28
CA THR A 11 2.31 -7.97 -17.61
C THR A 11 1.95 -8.00 -19.09
N GLY A 12 2.43 -7.03 -19.88
CA GLY A 12 1.99 -6.80 -21.26
C GLY A 12 0.56 -6.29 -21.40
N LYS A 13 -0.19 -6.13 -20.29
CA LYS A 13 -1.60 -5.74 -20.25
C LYS A 13 -1.79 -4.48 -19.39
N LEU A 14 -2.93 -3.82 -19.56
CA LEU A 14 -3.33 -2.67 -18.76
C LEU A 14 -4.74 -2.92 -18.24
N GLU A 15 -4.86 -3.04 -16.93
CA GLU A 15 -6.15 -3.18 -16.26
C GLU A 15 -6.61 -1.80 -15.77
N GLU A 16 -7.80 -1.36 -16.20
CA GLU A 16 -8.40 -0.08 -15.81
C GLU A 16 -9.82 -0.31 -15.34
N ALA A 17 -10.30 0.52 -14.42
CA ALA A 17 -11.63 0.37 -13.82
C ALA A 17 -12.78 0.40 -14.85
N GLY A 18 -12.56 1.02 -16.03
CA GLY A 18 -13.61 1.20 -17.05
C GLY A 18 -14.79 2.08 -16.61
N LEU A 19 -14.67 2.75 -15.46
CA LEU A 19 -15.70 3.57 -14.85
C LEU A 19 -15.73 4.99 -15.44
N PRO A 20 -16.90 5.66 -15.50
CA PRO A 20 -16.96 7.06 -15.86
C PRO A 20 -16.22 7.91 -14.81
N PHE A 21 -15.52 8.96 -15.29
CA PHE A 21 -14.60 9.78 -14.49
C PHE A 21 -15.19 10.25 -13.15
N MET A 22 -16.46 10.69 -13.13
CA MET A 22 -17.11 11.21 -11.92
C MET A 22 -17.27 10.15 -10.83
N GLN A 23 -17.58 8.91 -11.22
CA GLN A 23 -17.72 7.79 -10.28
C GLN A 23 -16.36 7.33 -9.77
N TRP A 24 -15.37 7.25 -10.66
CA TRP A 24 -13.99 6.95 -10.29
C TRP A 24 -13.45 7.99 -9.30
N ALA A 25 -13.59 9.28 -9.62
CA ALA A 25 -13.16 10.38 -8.75
C ALA A 25 -13.87 10.34 -7.38
N GLY A 26 -15.18 10.06 -7.35
CA GLY A 26 -15.93 9.91 -6.11
C GLY A 26 -15.43 8.75 -5.23
N THR A 27 -15.15 7.59 -5.83
CA THR A 27 -14.57 6.43 -5.14
C THR A 27 -13.19 6.75 -4.58
N LEU A 28 -12.34 7.42 -5.37
CA LEU A 28 -11.02 7.87 -4.93
C LEU A 28 -11.13 8.80 -3.72
N ILE A 29 -11.89 9.90 -3.85
CA ILE A 29 -12.05 10.90 -2.80
C ILE A 29 -12.56 10.25 -1.51
N LYS A 30 -13.57 9.39 -1.60
CA LYS A 30 -14.10 8.66 -0.45
C LYS A 30 -13.04 7.75 0.19
N SER A 31 -12.29 7.01 -0.62
CA SER A 31 -11.26 6.09 -0.12
C SER A 31 -10.11 6.83 0.56
N GLU A 32 -9.67 7.93 -0.04
CA GLU A 32 -8.60 8.80 0.46
C GLU A 32 -9.03 9.54 1.74
N SER A 33 -10.28 10.01 1.79
CA SER A 33 -10.83 10.64 2.99
C SER A 33 -10.90 9.66 4.16
N LYS A 34 -11.33 8.41 3.91
CA LYS A 34 -11.37 7.36 4.94
C LYS A 34 -9.96 6.97 5.40
N LYS A 35 -8.99 6.90 4.48
CA LYS A 35 -7.57 6.68 4.81
C LYS A 35 -7.06 7.78 5.73
N MET A 36 -7.31 9.05 5.39
CA MET A 36 -6.85 10.18 6.20
C MET A 36 -7.49 10.19 7.59
N ALA A 37 -8.79 9.89 7.69
CA ALA A 37 -9.47 9.77 8.98
C ALA A 37 -8.88 8.66 9.86
N VAL A 38 -8.67 7.46 9.28
CA VAL A 38 -8.04 6.33 10.01
C VAL A 38 -6.62 6.68 10.43
N PHE A 39 -5.84 7.32 9.56
CA PHE A 39 -4.49 7.76 9.86
C PHE A 39 -4.45 8.72 11.06
N LEU A 40 -5.31 9.75 11.05
CA LEU A 40 -5.39 10.74 12.13
C LEU A 40 -5.81 10.10 13.46
N VAL A 41 -6.78 9.18 13.43
CA VAL A 41 -7.22 8.47 14.64
C VAL A 41 -6.09 7.61 15.21
N CYS A 42 -5.40 6.83 14.37
CA CYS A 42 -4.27 6.01 14.80
C CYS A 42 -3.11 6.85 15.33
N GLN A 43 -2.77 7.95 14.65
CA GLN A 43 -1.71 8.84 15.13
C GLN A 43 -2.10 9.57 16.43
N GLY A 44 -3.34 10.02 16.56
CA GLY A 44 -3.84 10.58 17.80
C GLY A 44 -3.72 9.60 18.97
N ALA A 45 -4.06 8.33 18.76
CA ALA A 45 -3.90 7.28 19.76
C ALA A 45 -2.42 7.03 20.13
N LEU A 46 -1.52 6.98 19.13
CA LEU A 46 -0.07 6.84 19.37
C LEU A 46 0.50 8.04 20.13
N LEU A 47 0.02 9.25 19.85
CA LEU A 47 0.45 10.46 20.55
C LEU A 47 -0.01 10.47 22.02
N ILE A 48 -1.26 10.05 22.28
CA ILE A 48 -1.75 9.88 23.65
C ILE A 48 -0.91 8.83 24.40
N LEU A 49 -0.57 7.73 23.72
CA LEU A 49 0.30 6.70 24.29
C LEU A 49 1.68 7.27 24.65
N ASN A 50 2.26 8.14 23.81
CA ASN A 50 3.55 8.79 24.06
C ASN A 50 3.56 9.66 25.34
N LEU A 51 2.40 10.12 25.80
CA LEU A 51 2.25 10.95 27.00
C LEU A 51 2.52 10.17 28.31
N ILE A 52 2.49 8.83 28.26
CA ILE A 52 2.86 7.98 29.41
C ILE A 52 4.39 7.90 29.51
N PRO A 53 5.01 8.40 30.58
CA PRO A 53 6.47 8.38 30.72
C PRO A 53 7.01 6.95 30.74
N VAL A 54 8.19 6.76 30.16
CA VAL A 54 8.91 5.48 30.04
C VAL A 54 8.21 4.44 29.15
N VAL A 55 7.05 3.93 29.56
CA VAL A 55 6.34 2.85 28.84
C VAL A 55 5.73 3.34 27.53
N GLY A 56 5.09 4.50 27.57
CA GLY A 56 4.44 5.10 26.40
C GLY A 56 5.43 5.46 25.30
N GLN A 57 6.59 6.01 25.70
CA GLN A 57 7.67 6.33 24.77
C GLN A 57 8.29 5.09 24.16
N ALA A 58 8.54 4.04 24.94
CA ALA A 58 9.08 2.78 24.43
C ALA A 58 8.14 2.14 23.40
N LEU A 59 6.84 2.08 23.70
CA LEU A 59 5.84 1.58 22.76
C LEU A 59 5.73 2.45 21.51
N PHE A 60 5.77 3.78 21.66
CA PHE A 60 5.73 4.70 20.52
C PHE A 60 6.90 4.48 19.57
N VAL A 61 8.13 4.34 20.07
CA VAL A 61 9.33 4.10 19.26
C VAL A 61 9.22 2.82 18.42
N ILE A 62 8.51 1.79 18.91
CA ILE A 62 8.35 0.52 18.21
C ILE A 62 7.13 0.56 17.27
N LEU A 63 5.98 1.02 17.75
CA LEU A 63 4.71 0.97 17.01
C LEU A 63 4.62 2.03 15.91
N ASN A 64 5.19 3.21 16.13
CA ASN A 64 5.13 4.30 15.15
C ASN A 64 5.82 3.95 13.82
N PRO A 65 7.07 3.44 13.77
CA PRO A 65 7.70 3.06 12.51
C PRO A 65 6.99 1.89 11.82
N LEU A 66 6.43 0.93 12.57
CA LEU A 66 5.59 -0.14 12.02
C LEU A 66 4.34 0.42 11.35
N PHE A 67 3.70 1.38 12.00
CA PHE A 67 2.54 2.07 11.43
C PHE A 67 2.90 2.88 10.18
N ILE A 68 4.01 3.62 10.19
CA ILE A 68 4.51 4.36 9.02
C ILE A 68 4.83 3.40 7.88
N ALA A 69 5.50 2.29 8.14
CA ALA A 69 5.78 1.27 7.13
C ALA A 69 4.49 0.76 6.48
N PHE A 70 3.48 0.43 7.29
CA PHE A 70 2.17 0.02 6.79
C PHE A 70 1.52 1.09 5.89
N VAL A 71 1.54 2.36 6.32
CA VAL A 71 0.98 3.47 5.56
C VAL A 71 1.72 3.66 4.23
N MET A 72 3.05 3.55 4.21
CA MET A 72 3.84 3.65 2.98
C MET A 72 3.50 2.53 2.01
N ALA A 73 3.39 1.29 2.50
CA ALA A 73 2.98 0.17 1.66
C ALA A 73 1.58 0.41 1.07
N TYR A 74 0.64 0.88 1.88
CA TYR A 74 -0.71 1.24 1.44
C TYR A 74 -0.68 2.32 0.35
N GLU A 75 0.10 3.39 0.54
CA GLU A 75 0.17 4.50 -0.41
C GLU A 75 0.70 4.07 -1.78
N PHE A 76 1.85 3.39 -1.80
CA PHE A 76 2.53 3.06 -3.04
C PHE A 76 1.86 1.93 -3.82
N THR A 77 1.22 0.98 -3.13
CA THR A 77 0.33 0.01 -3.78
C THR A 77 -1.00 0.62 -4.18
N GLY A 78 -1.46 1.64 -3.46
CA GLY A 78 -2.67 2.40 -3.76
C GLY A 78 -2.69 2.88 -5.20
N TYR A 79 -1.59 3.43 -5.73
CA TYR A 79 -1.55 3.98 -7.10
C TYR A 79 -2.02 3.01 -8.20
N ILE A 80 -1.68 1.72 -8.13
CA ILE A 80 -2.15 0.72 -9.11
C ILE A 80 -3.59 0.29 -8.80
N LEU A 81 -3.95 0.12 -7.53
CA LEU A 81 -5.28 -0.32 -7.11
C LEU A 81 -6.34 0.77 -7.37
N ASP A 82 -5.96 2.04 -7.25
CA ASP A 82 -6.75 3.23 -7.57
C ASP A 82 -7.07 3.32 -9.06
N ARG A 83 -6.10 2.96 -9.89
CA ARG A 83 -6.28 2.90 -11.35
C ARG A 83 -7.28 1.81 -11.75
N ARG A 84 -7.31 0.72 -10.98
CA ARG A 84 -8.28 -0.38 -11.09
C ARG A 84 -9.63 -0.05 -10.44
N GLY A 85 -9.75 1.09 -9.75
CA GLY A 85 -11.00 1.55 -9.14
C GLY A 85 -11.39 0.83 -7.86
N LEU A 86 -10.44 0.18 -7.18
CA LEU A 86 -10.72 -0.49 -5.91
C LEU A 86 -11.06 0.53 -4.83
N ASP A 87 -12.06 0.21 -4.01
CA ASP A 87 -12.45 1.01 -2.87
C ASP A 87 -11.55 0.76 -1.65
N PHE A 88 -11.75 1.54 -0.58
CA PHE A 88 -10.93 1.42 0.64
C PHE A 88 -10.97 0.02 1.26
N ASN A 89 -12.13 -0.64 1.24
CA ASN A 89 -12.26 -1.96 1.85
C ASN A 89 -11.51 -3.01 1.04
N ALA A 90 -11.61 -3.00 -0.29
CA ALA A 90 -10.89 -3.92 -1.15
C ALA A 90 -9.37 -3.70 -1.07
N LYS A 91 -8.89 -2.45 -1.04
CA LYS A 91 -7.47 -2.13 -0.81
C LYS A 91 -6.97 -2.65 0.54
N ARG A 92 -7.77 -2.45 1.60
CA ARG A 92 -7.45 -2.96 2.93
C ARG A 92 -7.31 -4.47 2.90
N GLU A 93 -8.31 -5.18 2.39
CA GLU A 93 -8.29 -6.64 2.30
C GLU A 93 -7.07 -7.15 1.52
N TYR A 94 -6.73 -6.47 0.42
CA TYR A 94 -5.53 -6.75 -0.34
C TYR A 94 -4.26 -6.68 0.52
N ILE A 95 -4.11 -5.61 1.29
CA ILE A 95 -2.91 -5.37 2.09
C ILE A 95 -2.82 -6.35 3.26
N PHE A 96 -3.94 -6.71 3.87
CA PHE A 96 -4.03 -7.68 4.96
C PHE A 96 -3.91 -9.14 4.52
N ALA A 97 -4.04 -9.44 3.22
CA ALA A 97 -3.84 -10.80 2.71
C ALA A 97 -2.37 -11.27 2.76
N ALA A 98 -1.40 -10.35 2.79
CA ALA A 98 0.03 -10.67 2.86
C ALA A 98 0.80 -9.67 3.75
N PRO A 99 0.54 -9.64 5.07
CA PRO A 99 1.02 -8.57 5.95
C PRO A 99 2.55 -8.54 6.07
N GLY A 100 3.23 -9.69 5.98
CA GLY A 100 4.69 -9.76 6.01
C GLY A 100 5.34 -9.08 4.80
N LEU A 101 4.84 -9.36 3.59
CA LEU A 101 5.33 -8.75 2.36
C LEU A 101 5.04 -7.24 2.34
N THR A 102 3.82 -6.86 2.70
CA THR A 102 3.39 -5.46 2.83
C THR A 102 4.29 -4.70 3.80
N MET A 103 4.50 -5.22 5.01
CA MET A 103 5.32 -4.56 6.02
C MET A 103 6.78 -4.47 5.61
N GLY A 104 7.33 -5.52 4.99
CA GLY A 104 8.71 -5.52 4.48
C GLY A 104 8.93 -4.46 3.40
N PHE A 105 8.02 -4.38 2.42
CA PHE A 105 8.06 -3.35 1.39
C PHE A 105 7.94 -1.95 2.00
N GLY A 106 6.94 -1.73 2.86
CA GLY A 106 6.72 -0.47 3.55
C GLY A 106 7.91 -0.02 4.41
N ALA A 107 8.55 -0.96 5.11
CA ALA A 107 9.74 -0.71 5.90
C ALA A 107 10.94 -0.34 5.02
N SER A 108 11.13 -1.03 3.88
CA SER A 108 12.20 -0.69 2.93
C SER A 108 12.06 0.74 2.39
N VAL A 109 10.83 1.14 2.05
CA VAL A 109 10.50 2.51 1.63
C VAL A 109 10.73 3.50 2.78
N GLY A 110 10.25 3.19 3.98
CA GLY A 110 10.41 4.00 5.18
C GLY A 110 11.87 4.22 5.57
N ILE A 111 12.72 3.19 5.48
CA ILE A 111 14.16 3.29 5.74
C ILE A 111 14.84 4.14 4.66
N THR A 112 14.45 3.97 3.40
CA THR A 112 15.02 4.76 2.29
C THR A 112 14.68 6.26 2.43
N LEU A 113 13.52 6.59 3.00
CA LEU A 113 13.14 7.97 3.33
C LEU A 113 14.06 8.63 4.36
N LEU A 114 14.75 7.85 5.19
CA LEU A 114 15.72 8.39 6.16
C LEU A 114 16.96 8.97 5.48
N ILE A 115 17.21 8.62 4.21
CA ILE A 115 18.34 9.12 3.41
C ILE A 115 17.84 10.29 2.54
N PRO A 116 18.17 11.56 2.86
CA PRO A 116 17.60 12.72 2.18
C PRO A 116 17.87 12.76 0.67
N LEU A 117 19.06 12.31 0.25
CA LEU A 117 19.43 12.25 -1.17
C LEU A 117 18.67 11.14 -1.92
N ALA A 118 18.35 10.02 -1.26
CA ALA A 118 17.61 8.93 -1.87
C ALA A 118 16.13 9.28 -2.09
N HIS A 119 15.59 10.22 -1.31
CA HIS A 119 14.20 10.67 -1.39
C HIS A 119 13.79 11.08 -2.81
N PHE A 120 14.67 11.80 -3.55
CA PHE A 120 14.38 12.26 -4.91
C PHE A 120 14.13 11.11 -5.89
N LEU A 121 14.84 10.00 -5.73
CA LEU A 121 14.67 8.79 -6.57
C LEU A 121 13.63 7.83 -5.99
N LEU A 122 13.27 8.00 -4.72
CA LEU A 122 12.38 7.09 -4.03
C LEU A 122 10.97 7.15 -4.60
N MET A 123 10.42 8.33 -4.93
CA MET A 123 9.07 8.41 -5.47
C MET A 123 8.87 7.52 -6.72
N PRO A 124 9.70 7.62 -7.78
CA PRO A 124 9.53 6.74 -8.93
C PRO A 124 9.86 5.27 -8.61
N ALA A 125 10.87 5.00 -7.77
CA ALA A 125 11.25 3.64 -7.39
C ALA A 125 10.16 2.93 -6.56
N ALA A 126 9.55 3.63 -5.61
CA ALA A 126 8.50 3.10 -4.75
C ALA A 126 7.20 2.88 -5.52
N VAL A 127 6.85 3.75 -6.47
CA VAL A 127 5.71 3.51 -7.37
C VAL A 127 5.95 2.28 -8.24
N ALA A 128 7.17 2.11 -8.78
CA ALA A 128 7.52 0.93 -9.55
C ALA A 128 7.50 -0.35 -8.69
N GLY A 129 8.06 -0.30 -7.48
CA GLY A 129 8.07 -1.40 -6.52
C GLY A 129 6.67 -1.80 -6.05
N GLY A 130 5.82 -0.83 -5.69
CA GLY A 130 4.44 -1.08 -5.30
C GLY A 130 3.62 -1.69 -6.44
N THR A 131 3.86 -1.24 -7.68
CA THR A 131 3.26 -1.84 -8.88
C THR A 131 3.71 -3.29 -9.08
N ALA A 132 5.03 -3.55 -8.97
CA ALA A 132 5.59 -4.89 -9.12
C ALA A 132 5.04 -5.86 -8.06
N MET A 133 5.00 -5.42 -6.80
CA MET A 133 4.45 -6.21 -5.69
C MET A 133 2.99 -6.61 -5.92
N VAL A 134 2.18 -5.69 -6.47
CA VAL A 134 0.78 -5.98 -6.76
C VAL A 134 0.62 -6.99 -7.90
N VAL A 135 1.43 -6.85 -8.94
CA VAL A 135 1.45 -7.77 -10.10
C VAL A 135 1.86 -9.18 -9.66
N GLU A 136 2.97 -9.29 -8.93
CA GLU A 136 3.52 -10.57 -8.47
C GLU A 136 2.52 -11.32 -7.57
N LYS A 137 1.93 -10.63 -6.60
CA LYS A 137 0.94 -11.23 -5.70
C LYS A 137 -0.33 -11.71 -6.43
N ASN A 138 -0.74 -11.04 -7.50
CA ASN A 138 -1.88 -11.49 -8.32
C ASN A 138 -1.55 -12.71 -9.16
N GLN A 139 -0.29 -12.83 -9.63
CA GLN A 139 0.21 -13.98 -10.37
C GLN A 139 0.31 -15.21 -9.46
N SER A 140 0.91 -15.08 -8.28
CA SER A 140 1.03 -16.17 -7.31
C SER A 140 -0.33 -16.68 -6.84
N SER A 141 -1.31 -15.79 -6.67
CA SER A 141 -2.69 -16.17 -6.34
C SER A 141 -3.38 -16.93 -7.48
N SER A 142 -3.06 -16.60 -8.74
CA SER A 142 -3.60 -17.28 -9.93
C SER A 142 -2.96 -18.66 -10.15
N GLU A 143 -1.68 -18.82 -9.82
CA GLU A 143 -0.96 -20.10 -9.91
C GLU A 143 -1.43 -21.08 -8.84
N ALA A 144 -1.53 -20.63 -7.58
CA ALA A 144 -2.06 -21.45 -6.49
C ALA A 144 -3.49 -21.96 -6.77
N GLY A 145 -4.34 -21.14 -7.38
CA GLY A 145 -5.69 -21.55 -7.78
C GLY A 145 -5.74 -22.53 -8.97
N ARG A 146 -4.71 -22.54 -9.84
CA ARG A 146 -4.59 -23.54 -10.92
C ARG A 146 -4.11 -24.89 -10.41
N GLU A 147 -3.22 -24.89 -9.42
CA GLU A 147 -2.71 -26.11 -8.81
C GLU A 147 -3.81 -26.86 -8.04
N SER A 148 -4.70 -26.15 -7.35
CA SER A 148 -5.85 -26.76 -6.65
C SER A 148 -6.88 -27.40 -7.58
N VAL A 149 -7.03 -26.93 -8.82
CA VAL A 149 -7.99 -27.48 -9.80
C VAL A 149 -7.47 -28.73 -10.52
N THR A 150 -6.15 -28.98 -10.47
CA THR A 150 -5.53 -30.11 -11.18
C THR A 150 -5.42 -31.37 -10.29
N ILE A 151 -5.72 -31.27 -8.99
CA ILE A 151 -5.59 -32.37 -8.01
C ILE A 151 -6.95 -33.03 -7.68
N ASP A 152 -8.06 -32.53 -8.24
CA ASP A 152 -9.38 -33.20 -8.26
C ASP A 152 -9.59 -33.96 -9.58
#